data_AF-I2K8J4-F1
#
_entry.id   AF-I2K8J4-F1
#
_cell.length_a   1.000
_cell.length_b   1.000
_cell.length_c   1.000
_cell.angle_alpha   90.00
_cell.angle_beta   90.00
_cell.angle_gamma   90.00
#
_symmetry.space_group_name_H-M   'P 1'
#
loop_
_entity.id
_entity.type
_entity.pdbx_description
1 polymer ?
#
loop_
_entity_poly.entity_id
_entity_poly.type
_entity_poly.pdbx_seq_one_letter_code
_entity_poly.pdbx_strand_id
1 'polypeptide(L)'
;MLSESTEDIIATKIGHSLEGRYRTFNENNTLSLTAWNSQLADYAKVNVYGAYLLRNYGGAQLLHDIMHNSFDDQQAVVDAVNKSLQGSGKTFADLLNEWGVAMMLSDHDNLVDTPVYNIGALFESDSVYGNTLYYMNSINLFTYTPQPMIYTTSGTVQPQGNYYYKIGDNVTGDINMSLELNGQTAVTLIAK
;
A
#
# COMPACT_ATOMS: atom_id res chain seq x y z
N MET A 1 1.21 2.20 13.05
CA MET A 1 1.35 1.13 12.03
C MET A 1 1.10 -0.25 12.63
N LEU A 2 1.88 -0.71 13.61
CA LEU A 2 1.80 -2.09 14.12
C LEU A 2 0.42 -2.49 14.69
N SER A 3 -0.24 -1.60 15.43
CA SER A 3 -1.63 -1.79 15.88
C SER A 3 -2.56 -2.05 14.69
N GLU A 4 -2.43 -1.23 13.65
CA GLU A 4 -3.29 -1.28 12.47
C GLU A 4 -3.06 -2.52 11.61
N SER A 5 -1.81 -2.97 11.51
CA SER A 5 -1.42 -4.21 10.83
C SER A 5 -1.89 -5.45 11.61
N THR A 6 -1.83 -5.39 12.94
CA THR A 6 -2.33 -6.47 13.80
C THR A 6 -3.82 -6.68 13.58
N GLU A 7 -4.59 -5.58 13.55
CA GLU A 7 -6.02 -5.62 13.27
C GLU A 7 -6.33 -6.24 11.91
N ASP A 8 -5.54 -5.94 10.86
CA ASP A 8 -5.73 -6.54 9.53
C ASP A 8 -5.59 -8.08 9.55
N ILE A 9 -4.56 -8.57 10.24
CA ILE A 9 -4.28 -10.01 10.36
C ILE A 9 -5.35 -10.76 11.15
N ILE A 10 -5.90 -10.15 12.21
CA ILE A 10 -6.89 -10.82 13.06
C ILE A 10 -8.34 -10.54 12.66
N ALA A 11 -8.60 -9.56 11.78
CA ALA A 11 -9.93 -9.09 11.44
C ALA A 11 -10.89 -10.24 11.06
N THR A 12 -10.42 -11.16 10.22
CA THR A 12 -11.21 -12.33 9.78
C THR A 12 -11.54 -13.30 10.90
N LYS A 13 -10.71 -13.36 11.96
CA LYS A 13 -10.93 -14.24 13.12
C LYS A 13 -11.95 -13.65 14.10
N ILE A 14 -12.01 -12.34 14.21
CA ILE A 14 -12.88 -11.64 15.18
C ILE A 14 -14.13 -11.02 14.55
N GLY A 15 -14.33 -11.19 13.24
CA GLY A 15 -15.47 -10.61 12.51
C GLY A 15 -15.41 -9.08 12.42
N HIS A 16 -14.21 -8.50 12.39
CA HIS A 16 -13.99 -7.06 12.28
C HIS A 16 -13.85 -6.63 10.82
N SER A 17 -14.31 -5.42 10.49
CA SER A 17 -14.20 -4.84 9.15
C SER A 17 -13.24 -3.66 9.14
N LEU A 18 -12.37 -3.61 8.14
CA LEU A 18 -11.39 -2.54 7.92
C LEU A 18 -11.87 -1.51 6.89
N GLU A 19 -13.08 -1.68 6.35
CA GLU A 19 -13.63 -0.85 5.26
C GLU A 19 -13.56 0.65 5.56
N GLY A 20 -13.87 1.06 6.79
CA GLY A 20 -13.81 2.46 7.20
C GLY A 20 -12.44 3.10 6.99
N ARG A 21 -11.36 2.33 7.14
CA ARG A 21 -9.98 2.81 6.98
C ARG A 21 -9.63 2.97 5.52
N TYR A 22 -10.02 2.03 4.66
CA TYR A 22 -9.83 2.14 3.22
C TYR A 22 -10.61 3.32 2.64
N ARG A 23 -11.84 3.56 3.13
CA ARG A 23 -12.63 4.76 2.77
C ARG A 23 -11.93 6.06 3.18
N THR A 24 -11.47 6.13 4.43
CA THR A 24 -10.75 7.31 4.96
C THR A 24 -9.45 7.55 4.20
N PHE A 25 -8.76 6.46 3.82
CA PHE A 25 -7.57 6.52 2.99
C PHE A 25 -7.87 7.04 1.59
N ASN A 26 -8.92 6.55 0.94
CA ASN A 26 -9.31 6.97 -0.41
C ASN A 26 -9.61 8.47 -0.51
N GLU A 27 -10.20 9.05 0.54
CA GLU A 27 -10.42 10.51 0.64
C GLU A 27 -9.11 11.32 0.75
N ASN A 28 -8.02 10.65 1.11
CA ASN A 28 -6.74 11.23 1.48
C ASN A 28 -5.55 10.49 0.82
N ASN A 29 -5.75 9.90 -0.35
CA ASN A 29 -4.81 8.98 -1.01
C ASN A 29 -3.50 9.66 -1.47
N THR A 30 -3.42 10.99 -1.38
CA THR A 30 -2.24 11.80 -1.70
C THR A 30 -1.35 12.09 -0.49
N LEU A 31 -1.76 11.71 0.72
CA LEU A 31 -0.96 11.96 1.92
C LEU A 31 0.38 11.22 1.87
N SER A 32 1.46 11.94 2.15
CA SER A 32 2.77 11.34 2.38
C SER A 32 2.72 10.38 3.57
N LEU A 33 3.31 9.19 3.39
CA LEU A 33 3.41 8.19 4.45
C LEU A 33 4.26 8.67 5.63
N THR A 34 5.33 9.44 5.36
CA THR A 34 6.31 9.84 6.40
C THR A 34 5.93 11.12 7.15
N ALA A 35 4.92 11.86 6.67
CA ALA A 35 4.34 12.96 7.41
C ALA A 35 3.36 12.45 8.48
N TRP A 36 3.26 13.10 9.64
CA TRP A 36 2.28 12.72 10.67
C TRP A 36 1.62 13.96 11.28
N ASN A 37 0.31 14.10 11.10
CA ASN A 37 -0.46 15.26 11.54
C ASN A 37 -1.44 14.94 12.68
N SER A 38 -1.35 13.74 13.25
CA SER A 38 -2.25 13.23 14.30
C SER A 38 -3.73 13.28 13.94
N GLN A 39 -4.06 13.02 12.67
CA GLN A 39 -5.41 12.93 12.14
C GLN A 39 -5.82 11.48 11.88
N LEU A 40 -7.12 11.21 11.79
CA LEU A 40 -7.64 9.87 11.43
C LEU A 40 -7.06 9.36 10.10
N ALA A 41 -6.82 10.25 9.14
CA ALA A 41 -6.21 9.91 7.85
C ALA A 41 -4.76 9.40 7.99
N ASP A 42 -4.03 9.82 9.04
CA ASP A 42 -2.68 9.30 9.30
C ASP A 42 -2.71 7.84 9.74
N TYR A 43 -3.72 7.44 10.52
CA TYR A 43 -3.94 6.03 10.88
C TYR A 43 -4.38 5.20 9.67
N ALA A 44 -5.23 5.77 8.81
CA ALA A 44 -5.70 5.11 7.59
C ALA A 44 -4.54 4.81 6.62
N LYS A 45 -3.65 5.77 6.35
CA LYS A 45 -2.52 5.54 5.45
C LYS A 45 -1.50 4.52 5.98
N VAL A 46 -1.22 4.52 7.29
CA VAL A 46 -0.32 3.49 7.86
C VAL A 46 -0.97 2.12 7.94
N ASN A 47 -2.30 2.03 8.06
CA ASN A 47 -3.03 0.77 7.91
C ASN A 47 -2.89 0.23 6.49
N VAL A 48 -3.11 1.07 5.49
CA VAL A 48 -2.99 0.69 4.07
C VAL A 48 -1.56 0.27 3.74
N TYR A 49 -0.54 1.00 4.19
CA TYR A 49 0.86 0.59 4.02
C TYR A 49 1.18 -0.72 4.75
N GLY A 50 0.69 -0.88 5.98
CA GLY A 50 0.83 -2.13 6.72
C GLY A 50 0.21 -3.31 5.98
N ALA A 51 -1.02 -3.16 5.50
CA ALA A 51 -1.73 -4.16 4.71
C ALA A 51 -0.95 -4.57 3.45
N TYR A 52 -0.27 -3.62 2.81
CA TYR A 52 0.64 -3.87 1.70
C TYR A 52 1.83 -4.73 2.12
N LEU A 53 2.55 -4.33 3.18
CA LEU A 53 3.74 -5.05 3.63
C LEU A 53 3.41 -6.51 3.95
N LEU A 54 2.32 -6.73 4.67
CA LEU A 54 1.89 -8.07 5.08
C LEU A 54 1.57 -8.98 3.88
N ARG A 55 0.90 -8.45 2.85
CA ARG A 55 0.54 -9.21 1.65
C ARG A 55 1.73 -9.55 0.75
N ASN A 56 2.84 -8.83 0.87
CA ASN A 56 3.96 -8.95 -0.07
C ASN A 56 5.24 -9.52 0.55
N TYR A 57 5.40 -9.48 1.89
CA TYR A 57 6.66 -9.82 2.55
C TYR A 57 6.54 -10.74 3.76
N GLY A 58 5.47 -11.52 3.87
CA GLY A 58 5.41 -12.65 4.82
C GLY A 58 4.37 -12.54 5.94
N GLY A 59 3.31 -11.74 5.77
CA GLY A 59 2.11 -11.76 6.61
C GLY A 59 2.39 -11.71 8.11
N ALA A 60 1.83 -12.68 8.86
CA ALA A 60 1.98 -12.72 10.31
C ALA A 60 3.43 -12.88 10.79
N GLN A 61 4.29 -13.58 10.03
CA GLN A 61 5.72 -13.67 10.33
C GLN A 61 6.38 -12.29 10.23
N LEU A 62 6.06 -11.51 9.20
CA LEU A 62 6.58 -10.15 9.04
C LEU A 62 6.21 -9.27 10.24
N LEU A 63 4.94 -9.30 10.65
CA LEU A 63 4.48 -8.52 11.81
C LEU A 63 5.24 -8.91 13.08
N HIS A 64 5.40 -10.21 13.32
CA HIS A 64 6.19 -10.73 14.44
C HIS A 64 7.62 -10.19 14.42
N ASP A 65 8.27 -10.24 13.25
CA ASP A 65 9.67 -9.87 13.08
C ASP A 65 9.92 -8.36 13.20
N ILE A 66 8.93 -7.53 12.90
CA ILE A 66 8.99 -6.09 13.21
C ILE A 66 8.82 -5.86 14.72
N MET A 67 7.89 -6.56 15.37
CA MET A 67 7.60 -6.38 16.80
C MET A 67 8.72 -6.88 17.71
N HIS A 68 9.45 -7.92 17.30
CA HIS A 68 10.56 -8.51 18.06
C HIS A 68 11.92 -8.07 17.53
N ASN A 69 11.96 -6.93 16.84
CA ASN A 69 13.18 -6.35 16.33
C ASN A 69 13.94 -5.60 17.41
N SER A 70 15.27 -5.52 17.29
CA SER A 70 16.11 -4.64 18.11
C SER A 70 16.22 -3.22 17.55
N PHE A 71 15.78 -3.00 16.32
CA PHE A 71 15.71 -1.70 15.68
C PHE A 71 14.35 -1.04 15.91
N ASP A 72 14.31 0.27 15.70
CA ASP A 72 13.09 1.09 15.73
C ASP A 72 12.77 1.65 14.33
N ASP A 73 11.59 2.27 14.23
CA ASP A 73 11.12 3.03 13.06
C ASP A 73 11.27 2.27 11.73
N GLN A 74 11.72 2.94 10.67
CA GLN A 74 11.90 2.37 9.34
C GLN A 74 12.92 1.22 9.31
N GLN A 75 13.89 1.23 10.23
CA GLN A 75 14.95 0.21 10.24
C GLN A 75 14.39 -1.14 10.69
N ALA A 76 13.47 -1.15 11.64
CA ALA A 76 12.75 -2.37 12.05
C ALA A 76 11.97 -2.98 10.89
N VAL A 77 11.31 -2.13 10.09
CA VAL A 77 10.55 -2.54 8.89
C VAL A 77 11.48 -3.14 7.85
N VAL A 78 12.54 -2.43 7.49
CA VAL A 78 13.50 -2.86 6.47
C VAL A 78 14.19 -4.16 6.90
N ASP A 79 14.62 -4.28 8.16
CA ASP A 79 15.24 -5.51 8.66
C ASP A 79 14.30 -6.71 8.57
N ALA A 80 13.03 -6.54 8.97
CA ALA A 80 12.05 -7.61 8.90
C ALA A 80 11.71 -8.00 7.46
N VAL A 81 11.49 -7.02 6.56
CA VAL A 81 11.20 -7.28 5.15
C VAL A 81 12.34 -8.02 4.46
N ASN A 82 13.59 -7.66 4.77
CA ASN A 82 14.79 -8.30 4.20
C ASN A 82 14.95 -9.79 4.59
N LYS A 83 14.18 -10.30 5.56
CA LYS A 83 14.15 -11.73 5.91
C LYS A 83 13.29 -12.55 4.95
N SER A 84 12.39 -11.92 4.20
CA SER A 84 11.59 -12.58 3.17
C SER A 84 12.35 -12.67 1.84
N LEU A 85 12.05 -13.68 1.01
CA LEU A 85 12.66 -13.84 -0.30
C LEU A 85 12.37 -12.64 -1.21
N GLN A 86 11.13 -12.17 -1.20
CA GLN A 86 10.65 -11.05 -2.00
C GLN A 86 11.23 -9.72 -1.52
N GLY A 87 11.57 -9.60 -0.23
CA GLY A 87 12.07 -8.37 0.38
C GLY A 87 13.60 -8.25 0.45
N SER A 88 14.34 -9.32 0.16
CA SER A 88 15.80 -9.34 0.27
C SER A 88 16.48 -8.26 -0.57
N GLY A 89 17.34 -7.46 0.07
CA GLY A 89 18.09 -6.35 -0.52
C GLY A 89 17.33 -5.03 -0.63
N LYS A 90 16.06 -4.97 -0.20
CA LYS A 90 15.25 -3.75 -0.32
C LYS A 90 15.60 -2.72 0.73
N THR A 91 15.62 -1.46 0.31
CA THR A 91 15.67 -0.27 1.15
C THR A 91 14.27 0.25 1.44
N PHE A 92 14.12 1.16 2.41
CA PHE A 92 12.84 1.80 2.68
C PHE A 92 12.30 2.57 1.46
N ALA A 93 13.18 3.15 0.64
CA ALA A 93 12.78 3.85 -0.58
C ALA A 93 12.19 2.89 -1.62
N ASP A 94 12.73 1.68 -1.75
CA ASP A 94 12.17 0.64 -2.62
C ASP A 94 10.76 0.26 -2.16
N LEU A 95 10.57 0.06 -0.85
CA LEU A 95 9.26 -0.28 -0.28
C LEU A 95 8.22 0.83 -0.50
N LEU A 96 8.61 2.10 -0.41
CA LEU A 96 7.71 3.23 -0.71
C LEU A 96 7.35 3.28 -2.19
N ASN A 97 8.30 3.05 -3.08
CA ASN A 97 8.06 3.04 -4.52
C ASN A 97 7.08 1.92 -4.91
N GLU A 98 7.36 0.71 -4.42
CA GLU A 98 6.57 -0.49 -4.65
C GLU A 98 5.17 -0.40 -4.06
N TRP A 99 5.02 0.20 -2.87
CA TRP A 99 3.72 0.50 -2.30
C TRP A 99 2.89 1.43 -3.20
N GLY A 100 3.51 2.47 -3.76
CA GLY A 100 2.86 3.36 -4.72
C GLY A 100 2.37 2.60 -5.95
N VAL A 101 3.19 1.71 -6.52
CA VAL A 101 2.79 0.85 -7.64
C VAL A 101 1.59 -0.04 -7.27
N ALA A 102 1.66 -0.74 -6.12
CA ALA A 102 0.60 -1.61 -5.65
C ALA A 102 -0.72 -0.87 -5.45
N MET A 103 -0.68 0.34 -4.90
CA MET A 103 -1.86 1.19 -4.76
C MET A 103 -2.47 1.54 -6.12
N MET A 104 -1.66 2.05 -7.04
CA MET A 104 -2.10 2.51 -8.36
C MET A 104 -2.78 1.39 -9.16
N LEU A 105 -2.35 0.15 -8.93
CA LEU A 105 -2.85 -1.08 -9.55
C LEU A 105 -3.77 -1.92 -8.65
N SER A 106 -4.28 -1.37 -7.54
CA SER A 106 -5.11 -2.14 -6.59
C SER A 106 -6.40 -2.71 -7.18
N ASP A 107 -6.89 -2.19 -8.30
CA ASP A 107 -8.03 -2.71 -9.05
C ASP A 107 -7.68 -3.85 -10.03
N HIS A 108 -6.41 -4.16 -10.20
CA HIS A 108 -5.95 -5.26 -11.05
C HIS A 108 -5.59 -6.47 -10.19
N ASP A 109 -5.96 -7.66 -10.65
CA ASP A 109 -5.50 -8.93 -10.10
C ASP A 109 -4.54 -9.64 -11.07
N ASN A 110 -3.93 -10.74 -10.62
CA ASN A 110 -3.07 -11.59 -11.44
C ASN A 110 -1.86 -10.87 -12.10
N LEU A 111 -1.38 -9.80 -11.48
CA LEU A 111 -0.14 -9.14 -11.89
C LEU A 111 1.06 -10.05 -11.62
N VAL A 112 2.01 -10.09 -12.55
CA VAL A 112 3.25 -10.87 -12.43
C VAL A 112 4.39 -9.94 -12.03
N ASP A 113 5.28 -10.42 -11.15
CA ASP A 113 6.48 -9.71 -10.69
C ASP A 113 6.23 -8.28 -10.18
N THR A 114 5.03 -8.04 -9.64
CA THR A 114 4.61 -6.72 -9.15
C THR A 114 4.06 -6.88 -7.73
N PRO A 115 4.41 -5.99 -6.80
CA PRO A 115 3.78 -5.92 -5.48
C PRO A 115 2.27 -5.64 -5.59
N VAL A 116 1.45 -6.34 -4.80
CA VAL A 116 -0.02 -6.36 -4.99
C VAL A 116 -0.80 -6.11 -3.71
N TYR A 117 -1.97 -5.48 -3.87
CA TYR A 117 -3.06 -5.54 -2.91
C TYR A 117 -4.11 -6.60 -3.27
N ASN A 118 -4.24 -6.89 -4.56
CA ASN A 118 -5.34 -7.65 -5.12
C ASN A 118 -4.79 -8.81 -5.94
N ILE A 119 -5.18 -10.02 -5.56
CA ILE A 119 -4.91 -11.26 -6.31
C ILE A 119 -6.21 -11.94 -6.73
N GLY A 120 -7.36 -11.27 -6.56
CA GLY A 120 -8.69 -11.83 -6.82
C GLY A 120 -9.10 -12.96 -5.85
N ALA A 121 -8.28 -13.24 -4.84
CA ALA A 121 -8.42 -14.38 -3.93
C ALA A 121 -7.93 -14.06 -2.50
N LEU A 122 -7.94 -15.07 -1.63
CA LEU A 122 -7.33 -15.02 -0.30
C LEU A 122 -5.82 -15.21 -0.39
N PHE A 123 -5.07 -14.45 0.40
CA PHE A 123 -3.65 -14.72 0.61
C PHE A 123 -3.51 -15.88 1.59
N GLU A 124 -3.20 -17.10 1.11
CA GLU A 124 -3.17 -18.32 1.94
C GLU A 124 -1.75 -18.77 2.33
N SER A 125 -0.76 -18.65 1.44
CA SER A 125 0.60 -19.21 1.64
C SER A 125 1.46 -18.38 2.60
N ASP A 126 1.35 -17.05 2.56
CA ASP A 126 2.13 -16.13 3.40
C ASP A 126 1.43 -15.81 4.73
N SER A 127 0.41 -16.59 5.04
CA SER A 127 -0.56 -16.37 6.11
C SER A 127 -0.42 -17.38 7.25
N VAL A 128 0.51 -18.32 7.17
CA VAL A 128 0.76 -19.30 8.24
C VAL A 128 1.90 -18.79 9.13
N TYR A 129 1.62 -18.68 10.44
CA TYR A 129 2.65 -18.45 11.45
C TYR A 129 2.50 -19.47 12.59
N GLY A 130 3.55 -20.28 12.78
CA GLY A 130 3.48 -21.50 13.60
C GLY A 130 2.42 -22.46 13.07
N ASN A 131 1.46 -22.85 13.92
CA ASN A 131 0.33 -23.70 13.55
C ASN A 131 -0.97 -22.91 13.28
N THR A 132 -0.89 -21.58 13.16
CA THR A 132 -2.06 -20.71 12.97
C THR A 132 -2.06 -20.13 11.57
N LEU A 133 -3.18 -20.32 10.86
CA LEU A 133 -3.46 -19.66 9.58
C LEU A 133 -4.20 -18.34 9.81
N TYR A 134 -3.75 -17.28 9.15
CA TYR A 134 -4.24 -15.90 9.24
C TYR A 134 -4.73 -15.41 7.89
N TYR A 135 -6.04 -15.41 7.66
CA TYR A 135 -6.57 -15.00 6.35
C TYR A 135 -6.51 -13.49 6.15
N MET A 136 -5.90 -13.07 5.04
CA MET A 136 -5.96 -11.71 4.52
C MET A 136 -6.68 -11.70 3.18
N ASN A 137 -7.68 -10.84 3.06
CA ASN A 137 -8.43 -10.66 1.81
C ASN A 137 -7.63 -9.80 0.80
N SER A 138 -7.85 -10.04 -0.48
CA SER A 138 -7.53 -9.07 -1.53
C SER A 138 -8.18 -7.71 -1.25
N ILE A 139 -7.47 -6.64 -1.55
CA ILE A 139 -7.93 -5.26 -1.38
C ILE A 139 -7.98 -4.60 -2.76
N ASN A 140 -9.16 -4.21 -3.20
CA ASN A 140 -9.34 -3.31 -4.34
C ASN A 140 -9.77 -1.94 -3.82
N LEU A 141 -8.91 -0.93 -3.89
CA LEU A 141 -9.25 0.39 -3.32
C LEU A 141 -10.42 1.05 -4.07
N PHE A 142 -10.70 0.66 -5.31
CA PHE A 142 -11.78 1.21 -6.14
C PHE A 142 -13.16 0.60 -5.86
N THR A 143 -13.27 -0.45 -5.02
CA THR A 143 -14.58 -1.00 -4.60
C THR A 143 -15.16 -0.30 -3.37
N TYR A 144 -14.34 0.45 -2.62
CA TYR A 144 -14.80 1.23 -1.48
C TYR A 144 -15.38 2.58 -1.93
N THR A 145 -16.33 3.11 -1.15
CA THR A 145 -16.95 4.42 -1.39
C THR A 145 -16.58 5.42 -0.29
N PRO A 146 -15.92 6.55 -0.57
CA PRO A 146 -15.54 7.00 -1.91
C PRO A 146 -14.35 6.19 -2.48
N GLN A 147 -14.23 6.20 -3.80
CA GLN A 147 -13.05 5.71 -4.52
C GLN A 147 -11.85 6.66 -4.28
N PRO A 148 -10.60 6.24 -4.59
CA PRO A 148 -9.45 7.12 -4.50
C PRO A 148 -9.69 8.44 -5.25
N MET A 149 -9.21 9.56 -4.72
CA MET A 149 -9.36 10.85 -5.38
C MET A 149 -8.63 10.85 -6.73
N ILE A 150 -9.37 11.20 -7.79
CA ILE A 150 -8.88 11.34 -9.16
C ILE A 150 -8.95 12.81 -9.57
N TYR A 151 -7.82 13.37 -9.97
CA TYR A 151 -7.69 14.76 -10.39
C TYR A 151 -7.88 14.88 -11.91
N THR A 152 -8.60 15.91 -12.35
CA THR A 152 -8.78 16.24 -13.79
C THR A 152 -7.83 17.34 -14.26
N THR A 153 -7.05 17.90 -13.35
CA THR A 153 -6.07 18.95 -13.62
C THR A 153 -4.77 18.53 -12.98
N SER A 154 -3.68 18.58 -13.74
CA SER A 154 -2.35 18.32 -13.19
C SER A 154 -1.97 19.39 -12.18
N GLY A 155 -1.27 18.98 -11.14
CA GLY A 155 -0.70 19.88 -10.14
C GLY A 155 0.67 19.39 -9.71
N THR A 156 1.25 20.08 -8.73
CA THR A 156 2.52 19.69 -8.15
C THR A 156 2.39 18.37 -7.40
N VAL A 157 3.13 17.35 -7.86
CA VAL A 157 3.24 16.06 -7.15
C VAL A 157 4.16 16.24 -5.95
N GLN A 158 3.64 16.00 -4.74
CA GLN A 158 4.43 16.05 -3.52
C GLN A 158 5.26 14.76 -3.34
N PRO A 159 6.43 14.83 -2.67
CA PRO A 159 7.21 13.65 -2.33
C PRO A 159 6.36 12.60 -1.59
N GLN A 160 6.49 11.34 -2.01
CA GLN A 160 5.85 10.18 -1.38
C GLN A 160 4.30 10.22 -1.34
N GLY A 161 3.68 11.05 -2.19
CA GLY A 161 2.24 11.02 -2.43
C GLY A 161 1.91 10.21 -3.69
N ASN A 162 0.72 9.60 -3.70
CA ASN A 162 0.19 8.87 -4.85
C ASN A 162 -0.97 9.64 -5.46
N TYR A 163 -0.90 9.90 -6.77
CA TYR A 163 -1.86 10.77 -7.47
C TYR A 163 -2.45 10.04 -8.67
N TYR A 164 -3.79 9.99 -8.73
CA TYR A 164 -4.49 9.59 -9.95
C TYR A 164 -4.86 10.84 -10.75
N TYR A 165 -4.46 10.87 -12.01
CA TYR A 165 -4.87 11.91 -12.96
C TYR A 165 -5.70 11.31 -14.08
N LYS A 166 -6.90 11.84 -14.29
CA LYS A 166 -7.74 11.48 -15.44
C LYS A 166 -7.23 12.21 -16.68
N ILE A 167 -6.72 11.46 -17.64
CA ILE A 167 -6.19 12.01 -18.90
C ILE A 167 -7.32 12.30 -19.90
N GLY A 168 -8.37 11.48 -19.93
CA GLY A 168 -9.56 11.69 -20.76
C GLY A 168 -10.42 10.42 -20.80
N ASP A 169 -11.59 10.52 -21.44
CA ASP A 169 -12.46 9.37 -21.68
C ASP A 169 -12.31 8.89 -23.13
N ASN A 170 -12.14 7.58 -23.33
CA ASN A 170 -12.03 6.95 -24.65
C ASN A 170 -10.93 7.58 -25.53
N VAL A 171 -9.79 7.94 -24.94
CA VAL A 171 -8.69 8.58 -25.66
C VAL A 171 -8.03 7.57 -26.60
N THR A 172 -7.78 7.99 -27.84
CA THR A 172 -7.09 7.18 -28.86
C THR A 172 -5.97 7.98 -29.51
N GLY A 173 -4.90 7.31 -29.95
CA GLY A 173 -3.74 7.95 -30.58
C GLY A 173 -2.69 8.40 -29.56
N ASP A 174 -1.76 9.26 -29.99
CA ASP A 174 -0.67 9.73 -29.14
C ASP A 174 -1.15 10.73 -28.10
N ILE A 175 -0.88 10.44 -26.83
CA ILE A 175 -1.18 11.32 -25.71
C ILE A 175 0.12 11.94 -25.21
N ASN A 176 0.19 13.27 -25.26
CA ASN A 176 1.31 14.03 -24.70
C ASN A 176 0.89 14.65 -23.37
N MET A 177 1.69 14.46 -22.32
CA MET A 177 1.42 14.97 -20.99
C MET A 177 2.68 15.59 -20.38
N SER A 178 2.49 16.65 -19.60
CA SER A 178 3.56 17.32 -18.86
C SER A 178 3.26 17.24 -17.37
N LEU A 179 4.27 16.82 -16.60
CA LEU A 179 4.19 16.71 -15.16
C LEU A 179 5.23 17.64 -14.53
N GLU A 180 4.79 18.49 -13.62
CA GLU A 180 5.70 19.33 -12.85
C GLU A 180 6.05 18.64 -11.52
N LEU A 181 7.36 18.44 -11.31
CA LEU A 181 7.89 17.78 -10.13
C LEU A 181 8.40 18.81 -9.14
N ASN A 182 8.12 18.61 -7.84
CA ASN A 182 8.68 19.46 -6.80
C ASN A 182 10.10 19.00 -6.46
N GLY A 183 11.11 19.81 -6.77
CA GLY A 183 12.50 19.56 -6.37
C GLY A 183 13.11 18.28 -6.97
N GLN A 184 13.73 17.44 -6.13
CA GLN A 184 14.40 16.19 -6.52
C GLN A 184 13.47 14.96 -6.47
N THR A 185 12.18 15.13 -6.73
CA THR A 185 11.22 14.02 -6.67
C THR A 185 11.39 13.10 -7.87
N ALA A 186 11.62 11.80 -7.64
CA ALA A 186 11.50 10.77 -8.67
C ALA A 186 10.03 10.32 -8.79
N VAL A 187 9.56 10.09 -10.00
CA VAL A 187 8.17 9.67 -10.27
C VAL A 187 8.14 8.37 -11.05
N THR A 188 7.34 7.43 -10.56
CA THR A 188 6.87 6.28 -11.32
C THR A 188 5.53 6.65 -11.95
N LEU A 189 5.44 6.56 -13.27
CA LEU A 189 4.20 6.79 -14.01
C LEU A 189 3.59 5.46 -14.42
N ILE A 190 2.29 5.28 -14.12
CA ILE A 190 1.50 4.12 -14.51
C ILE A 190 0.35 4.65 -15.36
N ALA A 191 0.34 4.25 -16.64
CA ALA A 191 -0.79 4.47 -17.52
C ALA A 191 -1.66 3.22 -17.50
N LYS A 192 -2.95 3.38 -17.17
CA LYS A 192 -3.95 2.32 -17.13
C LYS A 192 -5.28 2.83 -17.68
#